data_AF-A0A835VW89-F1
#
_entry.id   AF-A0A835VW89-F1
#
_cell.length_a   1.000
_cell.length_b   1.000
_cell.length_c   1.000
_cell.angle_alpha   90.00
_cell.angle_beta   90.00
_cell.angle_gamma   90.00
#
_symmetry.space_group_name_H-M   'P 1'
#
loop_
_entity.id
_entity.type
_entity.pdbx_description
1 polymer ?
#
loop_
_entity_poly.entity_id
_entity_poly.type
_entity_poly.pdbx_seq_one_letter_code
_entity_poly.pdbx_strand_id
1 'polypeptide(L)'
;MGLLDVAKAPILNDVATDLDDPPTYVRSRHGPIPESWKPRIRSAYPFLKPLLVTLSHGGGQQMAEVVAAVMDAATSLARNTPRWEVVAVQTHDEAASSSSSGAGGGVGGAVVGVLEAVSTTRLMRFKDDLVMRLKLVEPQAAWAGATGPGTTILRVDVRSASRVGKGDLGTNAARIRDFLGRLREQLIQRDIHII
;
A
#
# COMPACT_ATOMS: atom_id res chain seq x y z
N MET A 1 3.80 -14.23 -16.81
CA MET A 1 4.13 -14.06 -15.38
C MET A 1 5.64 -14.20 -15.21
N GLY A 2 6.37 -13.13 -14.90
CA GLY A 2 7.79 -13.22 -14.55
C GLY A 2 7.94 -13.50 -13.05
N LEU A 3 8.35 -14.73 -12.71
CA LEU A 3 8.81 -15.06 -11.36
C LEU A 3 9.98 -14.12 -11.02
N LEU A 4 10.02 -13.57 -9.80
CA LEU A 4 11.19 -12.81 -9.36
C LEU A 4 12.39 -13.76 -9.40
N ASP A 5 13.49 -13.33 -10.03
CA ASP A 5 14.73 -14.10 -10.06
C ASP A 5 15.35 -14.08 -8.65
N VAL A 6 15.07 -15.15 -7.90
CA VAL A 6 15.45 -15.32 -6.48
C VAL A 6 16.97 -15.16 -6.30
N ALA A 7 17.77 -15.54 -7.31
CA ALA A 7 19.23 -15.42 -7.26
C ALA A 7 19.73 -13.98 -7.39
N LYS A 8 18.91 -13.05 -7.89
CA LYS A 8 19.24 -11.63 -8.10
C LYS A 8 18.57 -10.70 -7.08
N ALA A 9 17.75 -11.25 -6.17
CA ALA A 9 17.08 -10.44 -5.17
C ALA A 9 18.11 -9.82 -4.21
N PRO A 10 18.11 -8.48 -4.02
CA PRO A 10 19.00 -7.85 -3.06
C PRO A 10 18.67 -8.30 -1.64
N ILE A 11 19.68 -8.29 -0.76
CA ILE A 11 19.50 -8.47 0.68
C ILE A 11 18.73 -7.25 1.23
N LEU A 12 17.40 -7.40 1.26
CA LEU A 12 16.38 -6.46 1.74
C LEU A 12 15.28 -7.30 2.38
N ASN A 13 14.67 -6.80 3.44
CA ASN A 13 13.57 -7.48 4.13
C ASN A 13 12.42 -6.53 4.49
N ASP A 14 12.43 -5.32 3.93
CA ASP A 14 11.44 -4.26 4.15
C ASP A 14 11.36 -3.42 2.88
N VAL A 15 10.17 -3.35 2.28
CA VAL A 15 9.92 -2.65 1.03
C VAL A 15 8.54 -1.99 1.07
N ALA A 16 8.38 -0.89 0.33
CA ALA A 16 7.12 -0.17 0.23
C ALA A 16 6.90 0.39 -1.19
N THR A 17 5.66 0.71 -1.51
CA THR A 17 5.27 1.41 -2.74
C THR A 17 5.56 2.91 -2.68
N ASP A 18 5.50 3.49 -1.48
CA ASP A 18 6.00 4.84 -1.19
C ASP A 18 7.26 4.71 -0.33
N LEU A 19 8.41 5.13 -0.86
CA LEU A 19 9.67 5.10 -0.12
C LEU A 19 9.98 6.44 0.56
N ASP A 20 9.29 7.49 0.16
CA ASP A 20 9.50 8.85 0.68
C ASP A 20 8.59 9.09 1.90
N ASP A 21 7.36 8.55 1.87
CA ASP A 21 6.39 8.50 2.96
C ASP A 21 5.83 7.07 3.11
N PRO A 22 6.62 6.10 3.62
CA PRO A 22 6.20 4.71 3.71
C PRO A 22 5.05 4.51 4.71
N PRO A 23 4.06 3.63 4.41
CA PRO A 23 3.04 3.24 5.37
C PRO A 23 3.62 2.80 6.73
N THR A 24 2.98 3.26 7.81
CA THR A 24 3.36 2.94 9.19
C THR A 24 2.47 1.82 9.73
N TYR A 25 3.08 0.83 10.39
CA TYR A 25 2.38 -0.26 11.05
C TYR A 25 1.63 0.22 12.30
N VAL A 26 0.47 -0.37 12.57
CA VAL A 26 -0.40 -0.10 13.73
C VAL A 26 -0.01 -0.96 14.93
N ARG A 27 0.23 -2.26 14.71
CA ARG A 27 0.54 -3.25 15.77
C ARG A 27 2.01 -3.60 15.79
N SER A 28 2.58 -3.84 14.61
CA SER A 28 3.99 -4.22 14.47
C SER A 28 4.90 -3.00 14.65
N ARG A 29 6.12 -3.22 15.14
CA ARG A 29 7.13 -2.17 15.32
C ARG A 29 8.26 -2.37 14.34
N HIS A 30 8.15 -1.74 13.17
CA HIS A 30 9.24 -1.62 12.21
C HIS A 30 9.78 -0.19 12.23
N GLY A 31 11.11 -0.04 12.23
CA GLY A 31 11.75 1.28 12.11
C GLY A 31 11.52 1.90 10.74
N PRO A 32 12.11 3.08 10.46
CA PRO A 32 12.11 3.62 9.10
C PRO A 32 12.87 2.68 8.15
N ILE A 33 12.44 2.64 6.87
CA ILE A 33 13.21 1.96 5.83
C ILE A 33 14.56 2.69 5.70
N PRO A 34 15.71 1.99 5.81
CA PRO A 34 17.02 2.63 5.73
C PRO A 34 17.19 3.42 4.43
N GLU A 35 17.74 4.64 4.50
CA GLU A 35 17.90 5.49 3.31
C GLU A 35 18.74 4.84 2.22
N SER A 36 19.77 4.07 2.61
CA SER A 36 20.61 3.31 1.69
C SER A 36 19.88 2.18 0.95
N TRP A 37 18.70 1.77 1.42
CA TRP A 37 17.90 0.74 0.78
C TRP A 37 17.00 1.30 -0.32
N LYS A 38 16.55 2.55 -0.21
CA LYS A 38 15.57 3.12 -1.15
C LYS A 38 16.03 3.05 -2.61
N PRO A 39 17.28 3.43 -2.98
CA PRO A 39 17.73 3.29 -4.38
C PRO A 39 17.78 1.84 -4.84
N ARG A 40 18.13 0.91 -3.94
CA ARG A 40 18.18 -0.53 -4.23
C ARG A 40 16.77 -1.09 -4.46
N ILE A 41 15.80 -0.66 -3.67
CA ILE A 41 14.38 -1.02 -3.83
C ILE A 41 13.87 -0.49 -5.18
N ARG A 42 14.10 0.79 -5.49
CA ARG A 42 13.65 1.40 -6.75
C ARG A 42 14.24 0.68 -7.98
N SER A 43 15.52 0.31 -7.91
CA SER A 43 16.21 -0.40 -9.00
C SER A 43 15.77 -1.86 -9.13
N ALA A 44 15.69 -2.61 -8.04
CA ALA A 44 15.34 -4.03 -8.07
C ALA A 44 13.85 -4.28 -8.31
N TYR A 45 12.99 -3.38 -7.82
CA TYR A 45 11.53 -3.55 -7.83
C TYR A 45 10.82 -2.30 -8.41
N PRO A 46 11.09 -1.92 -9.68
CA PRO A 46 10.50 -0.73 -10.30
C PRO A 46 8.96 -0.83 -10.47
N PHE A 47 8.40 -2.03 -10.27
CA PHE A 47 6.97 -2.30 -10.28
C PHE A 47 6.27 -1.98 -8.95
N LEU A 48 7.00 -1.72 -7.86
CA LEU A 48 6.39 -1.33 -6.59
C LEU A 48 5.95 0.13 -6.68
N LYS A 49 4.72 0.32 -7.14
CA LYS A 49 4.05 1.60 -7.27
C LYS A 49 2.72 1.55 -6.51
N PRO A 50 2.23 2.68 -6.00
CA PRO A 50 0.90 2.75 -5.42
C PRO A 50 -0.16 2.38 -6.46
N LEU A 51 -1.29 1.85 -6.00
CA LEU A 51 -2.49 1.74 -6.82
C LEU A 51 -3.24 3.09 -6.72
N LEU A 52 -3.61 3.67 -7.86
CA LEU A 52 -4.29 4.95 -7.92
C LEU A 52 -5.75 4.73 -8.30
N VAL A 53 -6.66 5.06 -7.39
CA VAL A 53 -8.10 4.98 -7.62
C VAL A 53 -8.61 6.38 -7.94
N THR A 54 -9.29 6.52 -9.08
CA THR A 54 -9.94 7.79 -9.45
C THR A 54 -11.20 7.93 -8.62
N LEU A 55 -11.32 9.05 -7.91
CA LEU A 55 -12.59 9.46 -7.33
C LEU A 55 -13.29 10.33 -8.37
N SER A 56 -14.41 9.86 -8.89
CA SER A 56 -15.30 10.67 -9.73
C SER A 56 -15.69 11.94 -8.96
N HIS A 57 -16.00 13.02 -9.69
CA HIS A 57 -16.48 14.28 -9.12
C HIS A 57 -17.88 14.07 -8.48
N GLY A 58 -17.90 13.46 -7.30
CA GLY A 58 -19.07 13.28 -6.45
C GLY A 58 -18.86 14.00 -5.12
N GLY A 59 -19.96 14.30 -4.43
CA GLY A 59 -19.88 14.85 -3.07
C GLY A 59 -19.21 13.89 -2.09
N GLY A 60 -18.92 14.35 -0.87
CA GLY A 60 -18.18 13.57 0.14
C GLY A 60 -18.74 12.17 0.44
N GLN A 61 -20.05 11.95 0.27
CA GLN A 61 -20.67 10.63 0.43
C GLN A 61 -20.14 9.61 -0.60
N GLN A 62 -20.03 10.00 -1.88
CA GLN A 62 -19.53 9.09 -2.92
C GLN A 62 -18.06 8.74 -2.67
N MET A 63 -17.27 9.69 -2.20
CA MET A 63 -15.88 9.46 -1.81
C MET A 63 -15.78 8.48 -0.63
N ALA A 64 -16.60 8.67 0.42
CA ALA A 64 -16.66 7.76 1.55
C ALA A 64 -17.08 6.33 1.15
N GLU A 65 -18.03 6.20 0.22
CA GLU A 65 -18.46 4.90 -0.34
C GLU A 65 -17.30 4.20 -1.08
N VAL A 66 -16.53 4.93 -1.89
CA VAL A 66 -15.35 4.36 -2.59
C VAL A 66 -14.28 3.95 -1.58
N VAL A 67 -13.96 4.80 -0.60
CA VAL A 67 -13.00 4.47 0.47
C VAL A 67 -13.43 3.20 1.22
N ALA A 68 -14.71 3.12 1.61
CA ALA A 68 -15.27 1.95 2.26
C ALA A 68 -15.20 0.70 1.37
N ALA A 69 -15.52 0.81 0.09
CA ALA A 69 -15.46 -0.29 -0.86
C ALA A 69 -14.02 -0.81 -1.06
N VAL A 70 -13.02 0.09 -1.10
CA VAL A 70 -11.60 -0.29 -1.20
C VAL A 70 -11.13 -0.97 0.08
N MET A 71 -11.48 -0.44 1.26
CA MET A 71 -11.17 -1.05 2.55
C MET A 71 -11.82 -2.43 2.72
N ASP A 72 -13.07 -2.58 2.30
CA ASP A 72 -13.80 -3.85 2.32
C ASP A 72 -13.14 -4.89 1.40
N ALA A 73 -12.87 -4.52 0.14
CA ALA A 73 -12.21 -5.39 -0.83
C ALA A 73 -10.85 -5.87 -0.29
N ALA A 74 -10.05 -4.93 0.19
CA ALA A 74 -8.74 -5.22 0.77
C ALA A 74 -8.80 -6.12 2.02
N THR A 75 -9.71 -5.84 2.94
CA THR A 75 -9.89 -6.61 4.18
C THR A 75 -10.36 -8.02 3.84
N SER A 76 -11.33 -8.15 2.95
CA SER A 76 -11.84 -9.42 2.44
C SER A 76 -10.74 -10.22 1.75
N LEU A 77 -9.93 -9.57 0.90
CA LEU A 77 -8.79 -10.19 0.23
C LEU A 77 -7.77 -10.73 1.24
N ALA A 78 -7.40 -9.92 2.25
CA ALA A 78 -6.45 -10.32 3.28
C ALA A 78 -6.98 -11.49 4.12
N ARG A 79 -8.24 -11.44 4.58
CA ARG A 79 -8.88 -12.51 5.37
C ARG A 79 -9.00 -13.83 4.62
N ASN A 80 -9.25 -13.77 3.31
CA ASN A 80 -9.38 -14.95 2.46
C ASN A 80 -8.05 -15.44 1.89
N THR A 81 -6.93 -14.80 2.22
CA THR A 81 -5.62 -15.26 1.79
C THR A 81 -5.07 -16.29 2.78
N PRO A 82 -4.73 -17.52 2.33
CA PRO A 82 -4.29 -18.57 3.25
C PRO A 82 -3.05 -18.18 4.06
N ARG A 83 -3.10 -18.41 5.38
CA ARG A 83 -2.05 -18.08 6.37
C ARG A 83 -1.81 -16.58 6.56
N TRP A 84 -2.80 -15.76 6.22
CA TRP A 84 -2.82 -14.36 6.62
C TRP A 84 -3.72 -14.18 7.84
N GLU A 85 -3.35 -13.24 8.69
CA GLU A 85 -4.13 -12.82 9.85
C GLU A 85 -4.26 -11.30 9.81
N VAL A 86 -5.48 -10.77 9.74
CA VAL A 86 -5.72 -9.32 9.84
C VAL A 86 -5.64 -8.91 11.31
N VAL A 87 -4.71 -8.01 11.64
CA VAL A 87 -4.41 -7.60 13.03
C VAL A 87 -4.81 -6.16 13.35
N ALA A 88 -5.08 -5.35 12.32
CA ALA A 88 -5.69 -4.03 12.48
C ALA A 88 -6.46 -3.64 11.22
N VAL A 89 -7.60 -2.99 11.41
CA VAL A 89 -8.35 -2.25 10.38
C VAL A 89 -8.77 -0.94 11.02
N GLN A 90 -8.44 0.18 10.38
CA GLN A 90 -8.79 1.52 10.83
C GLN A 90 -9.36 2.28 9.63
N THR A 91 -10.48 2.97 9.85
CA THR A 91 -11.04 3.96 8.94
C THR A 91 -11.04 5.29 9.66
N HIS A 92 -10.63 6.35 8.98
CA HIS A 92 -10.60 7.69 9.55
C HIS A 92 -11.66 8.52 8.83
N ASP A 93 -12.47 9.24 9.60
CA ASP A 93 -13.33 10.27 9.03
C ASP A 93 -12.46 11.40 8.48
N GLU A 94 -12.75 11.86 7.26
CA GLU A 94 -11.96 12.87 6.53
C GLU A 94 -11.69 14.16 7.33
N ALA A 95 -12.54 14.45 8.31
CA ALA A 95 -12.50 15.67 9.11
C ALA A 95 -11.34 15.75 10.12
N ALA A 96 -10.61 14.67 10.40
CA ALA A 96 -9.75 14.60 11.59
C ALA A 96 -8.23 14.79 11.36
N SER A 97 -7.75 15.18 10.18
CA SER A 97 -6.29 15.23 9.93
C SER A 97 -5.82 16.40 9.07
N SER A 98 -6.39 17.58 9.26
CA SER A 98 -5.71 18.84 8.93
C SER A 98 -4.77 19.27 10.07
N SER A 99 -3.79 18.43 10.44
CA SER A 99 -2.71 18.83 11.36
C SER A 99 -1.56 17.82 11.40
N SER A 100 -0.71 17.84 10.38
CA SER A 100 0.73 17.67 10.61
C SER A 100 1.52 18.48 9.58
N SER A 101 1.74 19.74 9.91
CA SER A 101 2.84 20.53 9.36
C SER A 101 4.15 19.93 9.86
N GLY A 102 4.66 18.93 9.15
CA GLY A 102 6.01 18.40 9.28
C GLY A 102 6.80 18.77 8.03
N ALA A 103 7.84 19.60 8.19
CA ALA A 103 8.75 19.96 7.11
C ALA A 103 9.45 18.70 6.57
N GLY A 104 9.12 18.32 5.33
CA GLY A 104 9.76 17.23 4.62
C GLY A 104 8.95 16.80 3.42
N GLY A 105 9.03 17.56 2.32
CA GLY A 105 8.78 17.25 0.89
C GLY A 105 7.78 16.17 0.43
N GLY A 106 6.91 15.63 1.28
CA GLY A 106 5.89 14.66 0.92
C GLY A 106 4.66 15.39 0.40
N VAL A 107 4.10 14.90 -0.70
CA VAL A 107 2.82 15.39 -1.21
C VAL A 107 1.78 15.23 -0.08
N GLY A 108 1.23 16.36 0.36
CA GLY A 108 0.21 16.42 1.39
C GLY A 108 -1.00 15.56 1.03
N GLY A 109 -1.67 15.01 2.03
CA GLY A 109 -2.87 14.21 1.82
C GLY A 109 -3.41 13.61 3.11
N ALA A 110 -4.73 13.43 3.19
CA ALA A 110 -5.40 12.90 4.37
C ALA A 110 -5.37 11.37 4.35
N VAL A 111 -4.91 10.75 5.44
CA VAL A 111 -5.02 9.29 5.62
C VAL A 111 -6.45 8.96 6.02
N VAL A 112 -7.10 8.10 5.23
CA VAL A 112 -8.52 7.75 5.41
C VAL A 112 -8.74 6.28 5.76
N GLY A 113 -7.70 5.45 5.66
CA GLY A 113 -7.80 4.04 6.04
C GLY A 113 -6.44 3.35 6.18
N VAL A 114 -6.38 2.37 7.08
CA VAL A 114 -5.21 1.52 7.30
C VAL A 114 -5.65 0.07 7.53
N LEU A 115 -4.98 -0.87 6.85
CA LEU A 115 -5.13 -2.31 7.06
C LEU A 115 -3.76 -2.90 7.40
N GLU A 116 -3.64 -3.64 8.50
CA GLU A 116 -2.45 -4.42 8.82
C GLU A 116 -2.77 -5.92 8.88
N ALA A 117 -1.93 -6.72 8.26
CA ALA A 117 -2.02 -8.18 8.26
C ALA A 117 -0.64 -8.84 8.47
N VAL A 118 -0.64 -10.04 9.02
CA VAL A 118 0.53 -10.88 9.20
C VAL A 118 0.44 -12.07 8.24
N SER A 119 1.45 -12.23 7.39
CA SER A 119 1.60 -13.39 6.50
C SER A 119 2.57 -14.40 7.12
N THR A 120 2.17 -15.66 7.23
CA THR A 120 3.03 -16.75 7.73
C THR A 120 3.49 -17.66 6.59
N THR A 121 4.79 -17.82 6.36
CA THR A 121 5.35 -18.70 5.30
C THR A 121 5.02 -20.19 5.54
N ARG A 122 4.95 -21.00 4.46
CA ARG A 122 4.46 -22.40 4.54
C ARG A 122 5.40 -23.33 5.33
N LEU A 123 6.68 -23.31 4.97
CA LEU A 123 7.64 -24.30 5.46
C LEU A 123 8.25 -23.89 6.80
N MET A 124 8.84 -22.69 6.84
CA MET A 124 9.59 -22.21 8.01
C MET A 124 8.75 -21.43 9.02
N ARG A 125 7.48 -21.14 8.69
CA ARG A 125 6.55 -20.34 9.53
C ARG A 125 7.07 -18.96 9.93
N PHE A 126 8.00 -18.39 9.16
CA PHE A 126 8.38 -16.99 9.31
C PHE A 126 7.18 -16.09 9.12
N LYS A 127 7.11 -15.06 9.99
CA LYS A 127 6.07 -14.05 9.98
C LYS A 127 6.60 -12.79 9.32
N ASP A 128 5.79 -12.26 8.44
CA ASP A 128 6.03 -11.01 7.76
C ASP A 128 4.80 -10.11 7.92
N ASP A 129 5.02 -8.83 8.16
CA ASP A 129 3.96 -7.85 8.37
C ASP A 129 3.71 -7.09 7.07
N LEU A 130 2.44 -6.95 6.71
CA LEU A 130 1.98 -6.12 5.60
C LEU A 130 1.06 -5.04 6.14
N VAL A 131 1.30 -3.80 5.77
CA VAL A 131 0.40 -2.69 6.04
C VAL A 131 0.06 -1.98 4.75
N MET A 132 -1.22 -1.67 4.59
CA MET A 132 -1.74 -0.83 3.51
C MET A 132 -2.32 0.44 4.11
N ARG A 133 -2.08 1.56 3.43
CA ARG A 133 -2.61 2.87 3.75
C ARG A 133 -3.39 3.42 2.56
N LEU A 134 -4.56 3.97 2.85
CA LEU A 134 -5.35 4.78 1.94
C LEU A 134 -5.10 6.26 2.24
N LYS A 135 -4.71 7.03 1.22
CA LYS A 135 -4.44 8.46 1.33
C LYS A 135 -5.15 9.21 0.21
N LEU A 136 -5.93 10.22 0.56
CA LEU A 136 -6.48 11.17 -0.41
C LEU A 136 -5.40 12.18 -0.77
N VAL A 137 -5.13 12.30 -2.07
CA VAL A 137 -4.10 13.20 -2.60
C VAL A 137 -4.63 13.93 -3.82
N GLU A 138 -4.07 15.11 -4.07
CA GLU A 138 -4.29 15.79 -5.35
C GLU A 138 -3.55 15.05 -6.48
N PRO A 139 -4.10 15.04 -7.69
CA PRO A 139 -3.44 14.57 -8.89
C PRO A 139 -2.05 15.18 -9.06
N GLN A 140 -1.05 14.33 -9.21
CA GLN A 140 0.27 14.78 -9.63
C GLN A 140 0.35 14.81 -11.15
N ALA A 141 1.00 15.82 -11.72
CA ALA A 141 1.12 16.01 -13.17
C ALA A 141 1.72 14.80 -13.92
N ALA A 142 2.45 13.93 -13.21
CA ALA A 142 3.04 12.71 -13.77
C ALA A 142 2.05 11.53 -13.90
N TRP A 143 0.83 11.62 -13.35
CA TRP A 143 -0.16 10.55 -13.38
C TRP A 143 -1.10 10.74 -14.59
N ALA A 144 -0.82 10.00 -15.66
CA ALA A 144 -1.68 10.00 -16.84
C ALA A 144 -3.11 9.56 -16.47
N GLY A 145 -4.12 10.30 -16.93
CA GLY A 145 -5.53 10.01 -16.66
C GLY A 145 -6.12 10.70 -15.42
N ALA A 146 -5.30 11.36 -14.59
CA ALA A 146 -5.80 12.21 -13.51
C ALA A 146 -5.95 13.66 -14.02
N THR A 147 -7.13 14.01 -14.54
CA THR A 147 -7.33 15.32 -15.20
C THR A 147 -8.46 16.14 -14.56
N GLY A 148 -8.15 17.38 -14.21
CA GLY A 148 -9.14 18.40 -13.84
C GLY A 148 -8.84 19.08 -12.48
N PRO A 149 -9.03 20.40 -12.36
CA PRO A 149 -9.05 21.06 -11.06
C PRO A 149 -10.09 20.41 -10.14
N GLY A 150 -9.74 20.10 -8.89
CA GLY A 150 -10.66 19.50 -7.92
C GLY A 150 -10.85 17.98 -8.07
N THR A 151 -10.12 17.31 -8.95
CA THR A 151 -10.04 15.84 -8.93
C THR A 151 -9.27 15.40 -7.68
N THR A 152 -9.76 14.37 -6.99
CA THR A 152 -9.05 13.74 -5.86
C THR A 152 -8.68 12.32 -6.26
N ILE A 153 -7.48 11.89 -5.90
CA ILE A 153 -7.01 10.52 -6.08
C ILE A 153 -6.99 9.82 -4.74
N LEU A 154 -7.61 8.64 -4.67
CA LEU A 154 -7.43 7.74 -3.55
C LEU A 154 -6.22 6.85 -3.86
N ARG A 155 -5.11 7.17 -3.19
CA ARG A 155 -3.84 6.45 -3.33
C ARG A 155 -3.80 5.29 -2.34
N VAL A 156 -3.49 4.10 -2.85
CA VAL A 156 -3.27 2.88 -2.05
C VAL A 156 -1.77 2.60 -1.98
N ASP A 157 -1.19 2.85 -0.82
CA ASP A 157 0.21 2.51 -0.53
C ASP A 157 0.30 1.21 0.27
N VAL A 158 1.33 0.39 0.01
CA VAL A 158 1.58 -0.85 0.74
C VAL A 158 3.03 -0.93 1.17
N ARG A 159 3.26 -1.39 2.39
CA ARG A 159 4.57 -1.77 2.92
C ARG A 159 4.54 -3.21 3.42
N SER A 160 5.66 -3.90 3.28
CA SER A 160 5.78 -5.29 3.63
C SER A 160 7.19 -5.57 4.18
N ALA A 161 7.26 -6.14 5.38
CA ALA A 161 8.52 -6.33 6.10
C ALA A 161 8.57 -7.68 6.84
N SER A 162 9.73 -8.32 6.85
CA SER A 162 9.96 -9.56 7.60
C SER A 162 10.33 -9.27 9.04
N ARG A 163 9.79 -10.04 10.00
CA ARG A 163 10.13 -9.89 11.43
C ARG A 163 11.52 -10.40 11.79
N VAL A 164 12.08 -11.28 10.95
CA VAL A 164 13.36 -11.95 11.16
C VAL A 164 14.12 -12.10 9.85
N GLY A 165 15.45 -12.20 9.94
CA GLY A 165 16.33 -12.38 8.80
C GLY A 165 16.81 -11.05 8.18
N LYS A 166 17.98 -11.08 7.53
CA LYS A 166 18.59 -9.89 6.89
C LYS A 166 18.08 -9.62 5.47
N GLY A 167 17.45 -10.62 4.85
CA GLY A 167 16.89 -10.53 3.50
C GLY A 167 15.78 -11.56 3.31
N ASP A 168 14.88 -11.29 2.39
CA ASP A 168 13.66 -12.08 2.15
C ASP A 168 13.60 -12.72 0.75
N LEU A 169 14.68 -12.57 -0.04
CA LEU A 169 14.78 -13.02 -1.43
C LEU A 169 13.64 -12.51 -2.34
N GLY A 170 13.14 -11.30 -2.07
CA GLY A 170 12.05 -10.66 -2.81
C GLY A 170 10.65 -11.10 -2.39
N THR A 171 10.51 -11.84 -1.28
CA THR A 171 9.21 -12.33 -0.80
C THR A 171 8.24 -11.19 -0.48
N ASN A 172 8.69 -10.12 0.18
CA ASN A 172 7.86 -8.95 0.49
C ASN A 172 7.45 -8.20 -0.79
N ALA A 173 8.36 -8.04 -1.75
CA ALA A 173 8.05 -7.40 -3.03
C ALA A 173 7.03 -8.23 -3.83
N ALA A 174 7.19 -9.56 -3.87
CA ALA A 174 6.21 -10.46 -4.47
C ALA A 174 4.85 -10.38 -3.78
N ARG A 175 4.83 -10.29 -2.44
CA ARG A 175 3.60 -10.16 -1.66
C ARG A 175 2.83 -8.89 -1.99
N ILE A 176 3.51 -7.74 -2.03
CA ILE A 176 2.89 -6.47 -2.42
C ILE A 176 2.31 -6.57 -3.83
N ARG A 177 3.08 -7.12 -4.77
CA ARG A 177 2.65 -7.27 -6.17
C ARG A 177 1.40 -8.15 -6.31
N ASP A 178 1.38 -9.31 -5.64
CA ASP A 178 0.23 -10.21 -5.64
C ASP A 178 -1.01 -9.56 -5.00
N PHE A 179 -0.81 -8.94 -3.83
CA PHE A 179 -1.89 -8.28 -3.11
C PHE A 179 -2.51 -7.14 -3.91
N LEU A 180 -1.70 -6.23 -4.48
CA LEU A 180 -2.20 -5.13 -5.30
C LEU A 180 -2.81 -5.59 -6.63
N GLY A 181 -2.28 -6.66 -7.24
CA GLY A 181 -2.86 -7.25 -8.45
C GLY A 181 -4.27 -7.79 -8.21
N ARG A 182 -4.44 -8.57 -7.14
CA ARG A 182 -5.76 -9.12 -6.76
C ARG A 182 -6.72 -8.04 -6.28
N LEU A 183 -6.22 -7.02 -5.58
CA LEU A 183 -7.04 -5.86 -5.19
C LEU A 183 -7.52 -5.11 -6.44
N ARG A 184 -6.64 -4.84 -7.41
CA ARG A 184 -6.99 -4.22 -8.69
C ARG A 184 -8.11 -4.98 -9.40
N GLU A 185 -8.00 -6.30 -9.48
CA GLU A 185 -9.03 -7.15 -10.10
C GLU A 185 -10.38 -7.01 -9.40
N GLN A 186 -10.42 -7.04 -8.06
CA GLN A 186 -11.65 -6.87 -7.29
C GLN A 186 -12.27 -5.47 -7.46
N LEU A 187 -11.45 -4.43 -7.52
CA LEU A 187 -11.93 -3.06 -7.71
C LEU A 187 -12.53 -2.88 -9.11
N ILE A 188 -11.90 -3.43 -10.15
CA ILE A 188 -12.46 -3.42 -11.52
C ILE A 188 -13.80 -4.16 -11.56
N GLN A 189 -13.94 -5.29 -10.86
CA GLN A 189 -15.21 -6.03 -10.75
C GLN A 189 -16.32 -5.26 -10.01
N ARG A 190 -15.95 -4.23 -9.24
CA ARG A 190 -16.86 -3.33 -8.51
C ARG A 190 -17.08 -2.01 -9.27
N ASP A 191 -16.68 -1.93 -10.53
CA ASP A 191 -16.74 -0.72 -11.37
C ASP A 191 -15.97 0.48 -10.76
N ILE A 192 -14.95 0.22 -9.94
CA ILE A 192 -14.07 1.24 -9.38
C ILE A 192 -12.90 1.49 -10.34
N HIS A 193 -12.79 2.73 -10.81
CA HIS A 193 -11.80 3.11 -11.82
C HIS A 193 -10.40 3.29 -11.23
N ILE A 194 -9.39 2.75 -11.93
CA ILE A 194 -7.98 2.76 -11.54
C ILE A 194 -7.15 3.32 -12.69
N ILE A 195 -6.18 4.19 -12.38
CA ILE A 195 -5.25 4.81 -13.34
C ILE A 195 -3.80 4.36 -13.14
#